data_AF-A0A150Q0N6-F1
#
_entry.id   AF-A0A150Q0N6-F1
#
_cell.length_a   1.000
_cell.length_b   1.000
_cell.length_c   1.000
_cell.angle_alpha   90.00
_cell.angle_beta   90.00
_cell.angle_gamma   90.00
#
_symmetry.space_group_name_H-M   'P 1'
#
loop_
_entity.id
_entity.type
_entity.pdbx_description
1 polymer ?
#
loop_
_entity_poly.entity_id
_entity_poly.type
_entity_poly.pdbx_seq_one_letter_code
_entity_poly.pdbx_strand_id
1 'polypeptide(L)'
;GAAPLPQYAVAATLGDAPLQGDRELGGPRDAADAADVVRVGRGARLTIALAPGGRVHAPVDVKAFLVRGGSARPWPVAIDLDERGGASISGTREALFKDVAAGAWEAVFVIGQPGSLPDDAEDEGALPDERAVHLAGGRLLRQRLFLD
;
A
#
# COMPACT_ATOMS: atom_id res chain seq x y z
N GLY A 1 -14.15 11.27 21.58
CA GLY A 1 -14.15 10.71 20.22
C GLY A 1 -12.82 11.05 19.59
N ALA A 2 -12.15 10.07 19.00
CA ALA A 2 -10.91 10.30 18.26
C ALA A 2 -11.13 11.28 17.09
N ALA A 3 -10.16 12.16 16.84
CA ALA A 3 -10.21 13.03 15.67
C ALA A 3 -10.01 12.19 14.39
N PRO A 4 -10.81 12.42 13.33
CA PRO A 4 -10.66 11.68 12.08
C PRO A 4 -9.29 11.95 11.46
N LEU A 5 -8.66 10.91 10.90
CA LEU A 5 -7.39 11.06 10.20
C LEU A 5 -7.54 11.97 8.96
N PRO A 6 -6.49 12.70 8.54
CA PRO A 6 -6.54 13.45 7.30
C PRO A 6 -6.73 12.53 6.08
N GLN A 7 -6.93 13.09 4.89
CA GLN A 7 -6.81 12.31 3.67
C GLN A 7 -5.36 11.86 3.52
N TYR A 8 -5.14 10.63 3.05
CA TYR A 8 -3.81 10.12 2.75
C TYR A 8 -3.64 9.93 1.24
N ALA A 9 -2.43 10.19 0.76
CA ALA A 9 -2.00 9.85 -0.58
C ALA A 9 -1.11 8.60 -0.53
N VAL A 10 -1.27 7.72 -1.51
CA VAL A 10 -0.34 6.61 -1.79
C VAL A 10 0.51 6.97 -3.00
N ALA A 11 1.81 6.79 -2.87
CA ALA A 11 2.75 6.91 -3.97
C ALA A 11 3.63 5.65 -4.00
N ALA A 12 3.80 5.07 -5.18
CA ALA A 12 4.65 3.90 -5.38
C ALA A 12 5.74 4.25 -6.39
N THR A 13 6.99 3.99 -6.02
CA THR A 13 8.17 4.23 -6.84
C THR A 13 8.98 2.95 -6.98
N LEU A 14 9.48 2.72 -8.18
CA LEU A 14 10.45 1.67 -8.46
C LEU A 14 11.83 2.31 -8.47
N GLY A 15 12.70 1.87 -7.56
CA GLY A 15 14.11 2.23 -7.54
C GLY A 15 14.86 1.40 -8.58
N ASP A 16 15.67 2.10 -9.37
CA ASP A 16 16.52 1.52 -10.40
C ASP A 16 17.69 0.76 -9.75
N ALA A 17 17.70 -0.57 -9.87
CA ALA A 17 18.95 -1.27 -10.12
C ALA A 17 19.23 -1.07 -11.62
N PRO A 18 20.49 -0.84 -12.05
CA PRO A 18 20.80 -0.22 -13.33
C PRO A 18 20.07 -0.91 -14.49
N LEU A 19 19.07 -0.23 -15.03
CA LEU A 19 18.54 -0.55 -16.36
C LEU A 19 19.61 -0.10 -17.37
N GLN A 20 20.56 -0.99 -17.66
CA GLN A 20 21.29 -0.91 -18.92
C GLN A 20 20.31 -1.23 -20.04
N GLY A 21 19.68 -0.20 -20.60
CA GLY A 21 18.76 -0.33 -21.72
C GLY A 21 17.84 0.85 -21.88
N ASP A 22 18.40 1.92 -22.46
CA ASP A 22 17.72 2.99 -23.19
C ASP A 22 16.26 2.67 -23.59
N ARG A 23 15.29 3.35 -22.97
CA ARG A 23 13.95 3.49 -23.56
C ARG A 23 13.29 4.79 -23.11
N GLU A 24 13.68 5.87 -23.77
CA GLU A 24 12.78 6.98 -24.00
C GLU A 24 11.63 6.52 -24.90
N LEU A 25 10.37 6.76 -24.50
CA LEU A 25 9.27 7.20 -25.37
C LEU A 25 8.01 7.46 -24.54
N GLY A 26 7.58 8.73 -24.54
CA GLY A 26 6.31 9.16 -23.99
C GLY A 26 5.10 8.81 -24.85
N GLY A 27 3.92 8.96 -24.25
CA GLY A 27 2.60 8.95 -24.90
C GLY A 27 1.54 9.43 -23.89
N PRO A 28 0.48 10.12 -24.33
CA PRO A 28 -0.37 10.94 -23.47
C PRO A 28 -1.22 10.08 -22.52
N ARG A 29 -1.34 10.55 -21.28
CA ARG A 29 -2.23 10.01 -20.25
C ARG A 29 -3.69 10.19 -20.69
N ASP A 30 -4.33 9.10 -21.07
CA ASP A 30 -5.79 8.96 -20.92
C ASP A 30 -6.11 8.95 -19.42
N ALA A 31 -6.30 10.17 -18.91
CA ALA A 31 -6.61 10.46 -17.52
C ALA A 31 -8.11 10.23 -17.27
N ALA A 32 -8.50 9.04 -16.77
CA ALA A 32 -9.73 8.89 -15.97
C ALA A 32 -9.90 7.54 -15.23
N ASP A 33 -9.28 6.42 -15.62
CA ASP A 33 -9.62 5.10 -15.01
C ASP A 33 -8.41 4.17 -14.76
N ALA A 34 -7.20 4.72 -14.77
CA ALA A 34 -5.99 3.99 -14.45
C ALA A 34 -5.44 4.46 -13.09
N ALA A 35 -5.85 3.81 -12.01
CA ALA A 35 -4.93 3.65 -10.88
C ALA A 35 -3.68 2.97 -11.46
N ASP A 36 -2.59 3.73 -11.58
CA ASP A 36 -1.34 3.35 -12.25
C ASP A 36 -0.89 1.98 -11.74
N VAL A 37 -0.96 0.95 -12.60
CA VAL A 37 -0.58 -0.40 -12.22
C VAL A 37 0.95 -0.45 -12.17
N VAL A 38 1.49 -0.57 -10.97
CA VAL A 38 2.94 -0.60 -10.76
C VAL A 38 3.46 -2.00 -11.06
N ARG A 39 4.29 -2.11 -12.11
CA ARG A 39 4.91 -3.38 -12.53
C ARG A 39 6.21 -3.62 -11.76
N VAL A 40 6.23 -4.64 -10.92
CA VAL A 40 7.38 -4.99 -10.07
C VAL A 40 8.07 -6.24 -10.65
N GLY A 41 9.17 -6.02 -11.36
CA GLY A 41 10.00 -7.09 -11.89
C GLY A 41 10.89 -7.74 -10.82
N ARG A 42 11.50 -8.87 -11.16
CA ARG A 42 12.52 -9.52 -10.33
C ARG A 42 13.71 -8.57 -10.09
N GLY A 43 14.22 -8.55 -8.88
CA GLY A 43 15.29 -7.66 -8.42
C GLY A 43 14.89 -6.19 -8.29
N ALA A 44 13.69 -5.79 -8.72
CA ALA A 44 13.24 -4.42 -8.61
C ALA A 44 13.06 -4.02 -7.13
N ARG A 45 13.49 -2.81 -6.78
CA ARG A 45 13.24 -2.23 -5.46
C ARG A 45 11.95 -1.44 -5.53
N LEU A 46 10.93 -1.86 -4.78
CA LEU A 46 9.68 -1.13 -4.64
C LEU A 46 9.74 -0.28 -3.37
N THR A 47 9.32 0.96 -3.48
CA THR A 47 9.07 1.84 -2.35
C THR A 47 7.63 2.35 -2.43
N ILE A 48 6.85 2.15 -1.36
CA ILE A 48 5.49 2.65 -1.22
C ILE A 48 5.50 3.66 -0.08
N ALA A 49 5.13 4.90 -0.37
CA ALA A 49 4.98 5.97 0.61
C ALA A 49 3.50 6.29 0.81
N LEU A 50 3.09 6.32 2.07
CA LEU A 50 1.77 6.74 2.53
C LEU A 50 1.94 8.09 3.22
N ALA A 51 1.46 9.17 2.59
CA ALA A 51 1.64 10.52 3.09
C ALA A 51 0.31 11.15 3.52
N PRO A 52 0.17 11.64 4.76
CA PRO A 52 -1.01 12.38 5.16
C PRO A 52 -1.03 13.76 4.50
N GLY A 53 -2.19 14.18 4.00
CA GLY A 53 -2.42 15.51 3.42
C GLY A 53 -2.52 16.64 4.45
N GLY A 54 -2.38 16.32 5.73
CA GLY A 54 -2.41 17.27 6.85
C GLY A 54 -1.67 16.72 8.07
N ARG A 55 -1.49 17.56 9.09
CA ARG A 55 -0.83 17.12 10.34
C ARG A 55 -1.68 16.05 11.03
N VAL A 56 -1.06 14.92 11.34
CA VAL A 56 -1.64 13.90 12.19
C VAL A 56 -1.30 14.23 13.64
N HIS A 57 -2.33 14.33 14.49
CA HIS A 57 -2.18 14.75 15.90
C HIS A 57 -2.19 13.57 16.89
N ALA A 58 -2.38 12.36 16.40
CA ALA A 58 -2.45 11.14 17.18
C ALA A 58 -1.52 10.08 16.57
N PRO A 59 -1.00 9.14 17.38
CA PRO A 59 -0.26 8.00 16.84
C PRO A 59 -1.15 7.23 15.86
N VAL A 60 -0.54 6.74 14.79
CA VAL A 60 -1.19 5.92 13.77
C VAL A 60 -0.56 4.54 13.75
N ASP A 61 -1.34 3.58 13.33
CA ASP A 61 -0.91 2.24 13.00
C ASP A 61 -1.32 1.94 11.56
N VAL A 62 -0.56 1.07 10.89
CA VAL A 62 -0.78 0.73 9.49
C VAL A 62 -0.70 -0.77 9.31
N LYS A 63 -1.73 -1.35 8.71
CA LYS A 63 -1.75 -2.76 8.27
C LYS A 63 -1.80 -2.83 6.76
N ALA A 64 -1.04 -3.77 6.20
CA ALA A 64 -0.96 -4.01 4.77
C ALA A 64 -1.52 -5.39 4.43
N PHE A 65 -2.30 -5.46 3.36
CA PHE A 65 -2.92 -6.69 2.86
C PHE A 65 -2.66 -6.82 1.37
N LEU A 66 -2.47 -8.05 0.90
CA LEU A 66 -2.43 -8.38 -0.52
C LEU A 66 -3.75 -9.04 -0.91
N VAL A 67 -4.33 -8.56 -2.01
CA VAL A 67 -5.65 -8.98 -2.47
C VAL A 67 -5.52 -9.52 -3.88
N ARG A 68 -6.11 -10.69 -4.10
CA ARG A 68 -6.19 -11.31 -5.42
C ARG A 68 -7.48 -12.11 -5.53
N GLY A 69 -8.23 -11.86 -6.60
CA GLY A 69 -9.47 -12.61 -6.86
C GLY A 69 -10.52 -12.48 -5.74
N GLY A 70 -10.53 -11.37 -5.00
CA GLY A 70 -11.46 -11.14 -3.89
C GLY A 70 -11.01 -11.69 -2.53
N SER A 71 -9.92 -12.46 -2.48
CA SER A 71 -9.33 -12.94 -1.21
C SER A 71 -8.24 -12.00 -0.73
N ALA A 72 -8.30 -11.65 0.55
CA ALA A 72 -7.29 -10.87 1.24
C ALA A 72 -6.33 -11.77 2.02
N ARG A 73 -5.05 -11.44 2.03
CA ARG A 73 -4.07 -12.03 2.94
C ARG A 73 -3.24 -10.95 3.61
N PRO A 74 -2.85 -11.09 4.89
CA PRO A 74 -1.89 -10.19 5.51
C PRO A 74 -0.61 -10.10 4.69
N TRP A 75 -0.06 -8.89 4.58
CA TRP A 75 1.20 -8.63 3.91
C TRP A 75 2.27 -8.33 4.98
N PRO A 76 3.09 -9.32 5.38
CA PRO A 76 4.03 -9.18 6.48
C PRO A 76 5.28 -8.42 6.05
N VAL A 77 5.13 -7.12 5.78
CA VAL A 77 6.22 -6.21 5.44
C VAL A 77 6.55 -5.30 6.62
N ALA A 78 7.81 -4.91 6.70
CA ALA A 78 8.22 -3.85 7.61
C ALA A 78 7.64 -2.52 7.12
N ILE A 79 6.85 -1.87 8.00
CA ILE A 79 6.28 -0.55 7.75
C ILE A 79 7.01 0.42 8.68
N ASP A 80 7.71 1.39 8.09
CA ASP A 80 8.40 2.45 8.83
C ASP A 80 7.46 3.64 8.97
N LEU A 81 7.11 3.99 10.22
CA LEU A 81 6.22 5.11 10.53
C LEU A 81 7.05 6.35 10.85
N ASP A 82 6.68 7.48 10.27
CA ASP A 82 7.28 8.77 10.59
C ASP A 82 6.52 9.51 11.70
N GLU A 83 7.21 10.46 12.33
CA GLU A 83 6.68 11.33 13.39
C GLU A 83 5.54 12.27 12.96
N ARG A 84 5.27 12.36 11.65
CA ARG A 84 4.18 13.16 11.06
C ARG A 84 2.95 12.31 10.72
N GLY A 85 3.00 11.00 11.01
CA GLY A 85 1.95 10.04 10.73
C GLY A 85 1.94 9.52 9.28
N GLY A 86 3.02 9.72 8.54
CA GLY A 86 3.29 9.02 7.29
C GLY A 86 3.87 7.63 7.53
N ALA A 87 3.84 6.81 6.49
CA ALA A 87 4.38 5.46 6.52
C ALA A 87 5.15 5.16 5.24
N SER A 88 6.17 4.32 5.31
CA SER A 88 6.88 3.84 4.14
C SER A 88 7.17 2.35 4.20
N ILE A 89 7.08 1.70 3.06
CA ILE A 89 7.46 0.30 2.85
C ILE A 89 8.50 0.31 1.75
N SER A 90 9.69 -0.25 1.99
CA SER A 90 10.72 -0.34 0.97
C SER A 90 11.43 -1.69 1.03
N GLY A 91 11.68 -2.27 -0.14
CA GLY A 91 12.39 -3.54 -0.25
C GLY A 91 12.44 -4.04 -1.69
N THR A 92 13.16 -5.12 -1.92
CA THR A 92 13.15 -5.78 -3.23
C THR A 92 11.87 -6.58 -3.43
N ARG A 93 11.54 -6.90 -4.68
CA ARG A 93 10.44 -7.81 -5.04
C ARG A 93 10.47 -9.11 -4.25
N GLU A 94 11.66 -9.67 -4.04
CA GLU A 94 11.84 -10.95 -3.34
C GLU A 94 11.62 -10.81 -1.84
N ALA A 95 12.08 -9.70 -1.25
CA ALA A 95 11.92 -9.43 0.17
C ALA A 95 10.47 -9.11 0.53
N LEU A 96 9.82 -8.25 -0.27
CA LEU A 96 8.47 -7.78 0.01
C LEU A 96 7.42 -8.84 -0.33
N PHE A 97 7.61 -9.61 -1.40
CA PHE A 97 6.59 -10.51 -1.93
C PHE A 97 7.08 -11.96 -1.92
N LYS A 98 7.77 -12.33 -0.85
CA LYS A 98 8.15 -13.72 -0.56
C LYS A 98 6.88 -14.57 -0.50
N ASP A 99 6.87 -15.70 -1.19
CA ASP A 99 5.71 -16.61 -1.27
C ASP A 99 4.44 -15.96 -1.88
N VAL A 100 4.62 -14.95 -2.75
CA VAL A 100 3.55 -14.35 -3.57
C VAL A 100 3.78 -14.71 -5.03
N ALA A 101 2.79 -15.38 -5.63
CA ALA A 101 2.81 -15.73 -7.05
C ALA A 101 2.81 -14.48 -7.96
N ALA A 102 3.40 -14.61 -9.15
CA ALA A 102 3.33 -13.59 -10.19
C ALA A 102 1.88 -13.29 -10.61
N GLY A 103 1.68 -12.14 -11.27
CA GLY A 103 0.41 -11.65 -11.78
C GLY A 103 -0.11 -10.39 -11.09
N ALA A 104 -1.39 -10.10 -11.31
CA ALA A 104 -2.06 -8.93 -10.76
C ALA A 104 -2.41 -9.12 -9.27
N TRP A 105 -2.05 -8.13 -8.47
CA TRP A 105 -2.36 -8.03 -7.05
C TRP A 105 -2.83 -6.61 -6.73
N GLU A 106 -3.61 -6.47 -5.67
CA GLU A 106 -3.93 -5.18 -5.08
C GLU A 106 -3.35 -5.15 -3.67
N ALA A 107 -2.45 -4.19 -3.41
CA ALA A 107 -2.00 -3.88 -2.07
C ALA A 107 -2.98 -2.92 -1.43
N VAL A 108 -3.52 -3.31 -0.27
CA VAL A 108 -4.45 -2.51 0.51
C VAL A 108 -3.76 -2.10 1.81
N PHE A 109 -3.79 -0.81 2.11
CA PHE A 109 -3.24 -0.24 3.33
C PHE A 109 -4.38 0.30 4.18
N VAL A 110 -4.45 -0.15 5.42
CA VAL A 110 -5.43 0.30 6.40
C VAL A 110 -4.68 1.11 7.43
N ILE A 111 -5.02 2.38 7.51
CA ILE A 111 -4.41 3.37 8.39
C ILE A 111 -5.43 3.73 9.45
N GLY A 112 -5.06 3.62 10.71
CA GLY A 112 -5.98 3.88 11.82
C GLY A 112 -5.23 4.25 13.07
N GLN A 113 -5.97 4.37 14.17
CA GLN A 113 -5.36 4.51 15.48
C GLN A 113 -4.92 3.13 16.02
N PRO A 114 -3.84 3.07 16.80
CA PRO A 114 -3.43 1.84 17.48
C PRO A 114 -4.61 1.24 18.27
N GLY A 115 -4.86 -0.06 18.07
CA GLY A 115 -5.96 -0.79 18.72
C GLY A 115 -7.36 -0.56 18.13
N SER A 116 -7.50 0.27 17.09
CA SER A 116 -8.75 0.41 16.31
C SER A 116 -8.69 -0.32 14.96
N LEU A 117 -7.53 -0.89 14.62
CA LEU A 117 -7.37 -1.69 13.42
C LEU A 117 -7.81 -3.14 13.71
N PRO A 118 -8.50 -3.79 12.75
CA PRO A 118 -8.89 -5.19 12.90
C PRO A 118 -7.65 -6.06 13.08
N ASP A 119 -7.70 -7.00 14.02
CA ASP A 119 -6.61 -7.93 14.29
C ASP A 119 -6.36 -8.83 13.08
N ASP A 120 -5.08 -9.14 12.81
CA ASP A 120 -4.67 -9.94 11.64
C ASP A 120 -5.22 -11.37 11.68
N ALA A 121 -5.73 -11.80 12.84
CA ALA A 121 -6.17 -13.15 13.14
C ALA A 121 -7.68 -13.39 13.02
N GLU A 122 -8.51 -12.34 13.01
CA GLU A 122 -9.97 -12.53 13.18
C GLU A 122 -10.71 -12.89 11.88
N ASP A 123 -10.11 -12.64 10.71
CA ASP A 123 -10.76 -12.92 9.41
C ASP A 123 -9.72 -13.26 8.32
N GLU A 124 -9.14 -14.47 8.40
CA GLU A 124 -8.24 -14.98 7.37
C GLU A 124 -9.02 -15.14 6.04
N GLY A 125 -8.88 -14.16 5.14
CA GLY A 125 -9.52 -14.17 3.82
C GLY A 125 -10.42 -12.97 3.51
N ALA A 126 -10.88 -12.22 4.51
CA ALA A 126 -11.69 -11.03 4.32
C ALA A 126 -10.86 -9.74 4.49
N LEU A 127 -10.96 -8.84 3.52
CA LEU A 127 -10.49 -7.47 3.72
C LEU A 127 -11.36 -6.80 4.79
N PRO A 128 -10.79 -5.95 5.64
CA PRO A 128 -11.60 -5.14 6.54
C PRO A 128 -12.53 -4.23 5.74
N ASP A 129 -13.76 -4.10 6.23
CA ASP A 129 -14.80 -3.32 5.56
C ASP A 129 -14.41 -1.82 5.51
N GLU A 130 -14.35 -1.28 4.29
CA GLU A 130 -13.91 0.10 4.05
C GLU A 130 -14.79 1.12 4.77
N ARG A 131 -16.10 0.86 4.88
CA ARG A 131 -17.01 1.75 5.60
C ARG A 131 -16.76 1.68 7.10
N ALA A 132 -16.55 0.50 7.66
CA ALA A 132 -16.20 0.35 9.06
C ALA A 132 -14.90 1.10 9.41
N VAL A 133 -13.85 0.96 8.58
CA VAL A 133 -12.59 1.69 8.74
C VAL A 133 -12.82 3.21 8.70
N HIS A 134 -13.61 3.69 7.73
CA HIS A 134 -13.89 5.12 7.60
C HIS A 134 -14.70 5.68 8.79
N LEU A 135 -15.69 4.92 9.27
CA LEU A 135 -16.52 5.29 10.43
C LEU A 135 -15.71 5.32 11.73
N ALA A 136 -14.71 4.45 11.87
CA ALA A 136 -13.75 4.47 12.97
C ALA A 136 -12.73 5.64 12.87
N GLY A 137 -12.81 6.47 11.82
CA GLY A 137 -11.89 7.58 11.59
C GLY A 137 -10.59 7.18 10.88
N GLY A 138 -10.48 5.93 10.42
CA GLY A 138 -9.37 5.40 9.66
C GLY A 138 -9.44 5.72 8.16
N ARG A 139 -8.42 5.24 7.42
CA ARG A 139 -8.30 5.38 5.97
C ARG A 139 -7.92 4.04 5.35
N LEU A 140 -8.46 3.77 4.18
CA LEU A 140 -8.11 2.63 3.36
C LEU A 140 -7.59 3.14 2.03
N LEU A 141 -6.39 2.69 1.65
CA LEU A 141 -5.73 3.04 0.40
C LEU A 141 -5.47 1.77 -0.39
N ARG A 142 -5.55 1.86 -1.72
CA ARG A 142 -5.35 0.73 -2.63
C ARG A 142 -4.30 1.09 -3.65
N GLN A 143 -3.37 0.18 -3.90
CA GLN A 143 -2.36 0.27 -4.94
C GLN A 143 -2.40 -1.00 -5.78
N ARG A 144 -2.65 -0.86 -7.07
CA ARG A 144 -2.60 -1.99 -8.01
C ARG A 144 -1.14 -2.31 -8.34
N LEU A 145 -0.80 -3.58 -8.27
CA LEU A 145 0.54 -4.12 -8.48
C LEU A 145 0.48 -5.23 -9.52
N PHE A 146 1.51 -5.34 -10.35
CA PHE A 146 1.71 -6.47 -11.23
C PHE A 146 3.09 -7.06 -10.98
N LEU A 147 3.15 -8.31 -10.54
CA LEU A 147 4.39 -8.99 -10.19
C LEU A 147 4.82 -9.88 -11.37
N ASP A 148 6.06 -9.73 -11.85
CA ASP A 148 6.66 -10.57 -12.90
C ASP A 148 7.35 -11.82 -12.34
#